data_AF-T0RE58-F1
#
_entry.id   AF-T0RE58-F1
#
_cell.length_a   1.000
_cell.length_b   1.000
_cell.length_c   1.000
_cell.angle_alpha   90.00
_cell.angle_beta   90.00
_cell.angle_gamma   90.00
#
_symmetry.space_group_name_H-M   'P 1'
#
loop_
_entity.id
_entity.type
_entity.pdbx_description
1 polymer ?
#
loop_
_entity_poly.entity_id
_entity_poly.type
_entity_poly.pdbx_seq_one_letter_code
_entity_poly.pdbx_strand_id
1 'polypeptide(L)'
;MSDKNEMKRVNVIIPKHYHEEISKRGLKLSGVVREALEDQLNENTITLSVPKDIHELYMELFSMSECNDSEFVPYLKKALAEYIDDVMAKKENKLREIKKKLA
;
A
#
# COMPACT_ATOMS: atom_id res chain seq x y z
N MET A 1 26.38 -19.03 -3.84
CA MET A 1 25.65 -18.91 -2.55
C MET A 1 25.71 -17.45 -2.18
N SER A 2 24.72 -16.67 -2.63
CA SER A 2 24.93 -15.26 -2.96
C SER A 2 24.32 -14.28 -1.93
N ASP A 3 25.12 -13.29 -1.54
CA ASP A 3 24.81 -11.88 -1.22
C ASP A 3 23.75 -11.48 -0.19
N LYS A 4 23.05 -12.38 0.50
CA LYS A 4 22.01 -11.95 1.47
C LYS A 4 22.52 -11.18 2.71
N ASN A 5 23.83 -11.18 2.99
CA ASN A 5 24.42 -10.50 4.15
C ASN A 5 25.36 -9.33 3.78
N GLU A 6 25.51 -9.01 2.50
CA GLU A 6 26.38 -7.89 2.11
C GLU A 6 25.62 -6.56 2.23
N MET A 7 25.95 -5.76 3.25
CA MET A 7 25.35 -4.44 3.44
C MET A 7 26.02 -3.40 2.53
N LYS A 8 25.23 -2.70 1.71
CA LYS A 8 25.71 -1.57 0.90
C LYS A 8 25.42 -0.24 1.59
N ARG A 9 26.42 0.64 1.65
CA ARG A 9 26.25 2.00 2.17
C ARG A 9 25.59 2.87 1.11
N VAL A 10 24.51 3.55 1.52
CA VAL A 10 23.82 4.56 0.72
C VAL A 10 23.89 5.91 1.44
N ASN A 11 23.99 7.00 0.68
CA ASN A 11 23.88 8.36 1.20
C ASN A 11 22.56 8.94 0.70
N VAL A 12 21.76 9.47 1.61
CA VAL A 12 20.43 10.03 1.31
C VAL A 12 20.41 11.49 1.72
N ILE A 13 19.98 12.36 0.82
CA ILE A 13 19.75 13.78 1.10
C ILE A 13 18.25 13.96 1.31
N ILE A 14 17.86 14.49 2.46
CA ILE A 14 16.46 14.77 2.80
C ILE A 14 16.29 16.20 3.29
N PRO A 15 15.08 16.78 3.17
CA PRO A 15 14.75 18.03 3.83
C PRO A 15 15.02 17.97 5.34
N LYS A 16 15.60 19.05 5.88
CA LYS A 16 15.97 19.15 7.30
C LYS A 16 14.82 18.83 8.26
N HIS A 17 13.62 19.30 7.92
CA HIS A 17 12.44 19.10 8.75
C HIS A 17 12.06 17.61 8.91
N TYR A 18 12.29 16.75 7.92
CA TYR A 18 12.04 15.31 8.06
C TYR A 18 13.01 14.65 9.04
N HIS A 19 14.30 15.01 8.98
CA HIS A 19 15.29 14.54 9.95
C HIS A 19 14.92 14.97 11.37
N GLU A 20 14.52 16.23 11.54
CA GLU A 20 14.13 16.79 12.83
C GLU A 20 12.86 16.12 13.37
N GLU A 21 11.83 15.92 12.55
CA GLU A 21 10.58 15.25 12.96
C GLU A 21 10.80 13.79 13.38
N ILE A 22 11.61 13.03 12.63
CA ILE A 22 11.95 11.65 12.99
C ILE A 22 12.76 11.62 14.30
N SER A 23 13.72 12.54 14.46
CA SER A 23 14.53 12.63 15.67
C SER A 23 13.71 13.01 16.91
N LYS A 24 12.74 13.93 16.78
CA LYS A 24 11.81 14.31 17.85
C LYS A 24 10.96 13.13 18.34
N ARG A 25 10.62 12.21 17.43
CA ARG A 25 9.89 10.97 17.76
C ARG A 25 10.78 9.90 18.41
N GLY A 26 12.06 10.19 18.64
CA GLY A 26 13.04 9.24 19.22
C GLY A 26 13.49 8.15 18.24
N LEU A 27 13.18 8.30 16.95
CA LEU A 27 13.46 7.29 15.94
C LEU A 27 14.81 7.56 15.24
N LYS A 28 15.49 6.48 14.83
CA LYS A 28 16.70 6.59 14.00
C LYS A 28 16.31 6.60 12.53
N LEU A 29 16.72 7.63 11.79
CA LEU A 29 16.43 7.76 10.35
C LEU A 29 16.88 6.54 9.55
N SER A 30 18.03 5.94 9.87
CA SER A 30 18.51 4.72 9.20
C SER A 30 17.64 3.50 9.45
N GLY A 31 16.97 3.43 10.60
CA GLY A 31 15.97 2.41 10.90
C GLY A 31 14.72 2.61 10.05
N VAL A 32 14.16 3.84 10.07
CA VAL A 32 12.98 4.20 9.28
C VAL A 32 13.19 3.95 7.77
N VAL A 33 14.36 4.32 7.23
CA VAL A 33 14.69 4.06 5.82
C VAL A 33 14.80 2.57 5.54
N ARG A 34 15.36 1.78 6.46
CA ARG A 34 15.46 0.33 6.29
C ARG A 34 14.09 -0.34 6.33
N GLU A 35 13.26 0.00 7.32
CA GLU A 35 11.89 -0.52 7.44
C GLU A 35 11.07 -0.17 6.20
N ALA A 36 11.11 1.08 5.74
CA ALA A 36 10.43 1.48 4.52
C ALA A 36 10.92 0.70 3.27
N LEU A 37 12.23 0.42 3.17
CA LEU A 37 12.77 -0.41 2.10
C LEU A 37 12.34 -1.87 2.23
N GLU A 38 12.34 -2.43 3.44
CA GLU A 38 11.87 -3.79 3.71
C GLU A 38 10.39 -3.94 3.38
N ASP A 39 9.55 -2.97 3.76
CA ASP A 39 8.12 -2.94 3.43
C ASP A 39 7.89 -2.82 1.92
N GLN A 40 8.64 -1.95 1.25
CA GLN A 40 8.49 -1.72 -0.20
C GLN A 40 9.02 -2.89 -1.04
N LEU A 41 10.03 -3.61 -0.55
CA LEU A 41 10.66 -4.74 -1.25
C LEU A 41 10.09 -6.10 -0.82
N ASN A 42 9.21 -6.14 0.18
CA ASN A 42 8.47 -7.35 0.52
C ASN A 42 7.50 -7.68 -0.61
N GLU A 43 7.71 -8.84 -1.24
CA GLU A 43 6.91 -9.33 -2.37
C GLU A 43 5.42 -9.50 -2.05
N ASN A 44 5.05 -9.50 -0.77
CA ASN A 44 3.69 -9.70 -0.29
C ASN A 44 3.06 -8.44 0.33
N THR A 45 3.77 -7.30 0.36
CA THR A 45 3.21 -6.05 0.91
C THR A 45 2.42 -5.29 -0.15
N ILE A 46 1.18 -4.94 0.18
CA ILE A 46 0.34 -4.07 -0.65
C ILE A 46 0.31 -2.68 -0.01
N THR A 47 0.89 -1.68 -0.68
CA THR A 47 0.78 -0.27 -0.26
C THR A 47 -0.34 0.41 -1.04
N LEU A 48 -1.38 0.89 -0.33
CA LEU A 48 -2.49 1.64 -0.92
C LEU A 48 -2.45 3.09 -0.44
N SER A 49 -2.30 4.03 -1.39
CA SER A 49 -2.47 5.46 -1.10
C SER A 49 -3.96 5.79 -1.07
N VAL A 50 -4.46 6.24 0.09
CA VAL A 50 -5.87 6.60 0.29
C VAL A 50 -6.00 8.06 0.75
N PRO A 51 -7.17 8.69 0.54
CA PRO A 51 -7.51 9.97 1.16
C PRO A 51 -7.41 9.94 2.69
N LYS A 52 -7.18 11.11 3.31
CA LYS A 52 -6.89 11.24 4.75
C LYS A 52 -8.03 10.71 5.64
N ASP A 53 -9.26 11.00 5.27
CA ASP A 53 -10.48 10.54 5.94
C ASP A 53 -10.57 9.00 5.95
N ILE A 54 -10.26 8.36 4.83
CA ILE A 54 -10.24 6.89 4.74
C ILE A 54 -9.10 6.30 5.57
N HIS A 55 -7.93 6.95 5.57
CA HIS A 55 -6.81 6.53 6.41
C HIS A 55 -7.16 6.58 7.90
N GLU A 56 -7.81 7.66 8.36
CA GLU A 56 -8.23 7.81 9.75
C GLU A 56 -9.24 6.72 10.14
N LEU A 57 -10.24 6.45 9.31
CA LEU A 57 -11.21 5.37 9.52
C LEU A 57 -10.55 3.99 9.57
N TYR A 58 -9.58 3.74 8.70
CA TYR A 58 -8.80 2.50 8.71
C TYR A 58 -8.04 2.35 10.04
N MET A 59 -7.32 3.38 10.46
CA MET A 59 -6.56 3.36 11.71
C MET A 59 -7.48 3.18 12.93
N GLU A 60 -8.63 3.83 12.95
CA GLU A 60 -9.61 3.68 14.02
C GLU A 60 -10.14 2.24 14.09
N LEU A 61 -10.56 1.69 12.95
CA LEU A 61 -11.08 0.32 12.86
C LEU A 61 -10.03 -0.72 13.29
N PHE A 62 -8.79 -0.57 12.82
CA PHE A 62 -7.67 -1.44 13.20
C PHE A 62 -7.18 -1.23 14.63
N SER A 63 -7.41 -0.06 15.24
CA SER A 63 -7.09 0.18 16.65
C SER A 63 -8.12 -0.44 17.61
N MET A 64 -9.39 -0.51 17.18
CA MET A 64 -10.49 -1.06 17.97
C MET A 64 -10.64 -2.58 17.80
N SER A 65 -10.18 -3.11 16.66
CA SER A 65 -10.16 -4.54 16.40
C SER A 65 -8.76 -5.08 16.65
N GLU A 66 -8.62 -6.17 17.39
CA GLU A 66 -7.36 -6.96 17.42
C GLU A 66 -7.14 -7.72 16.09
N CYS A 67 -7.56 -7.10 14.97
CA CYS A 67 -7.57 -7.71 13.66
C CYS A 67 -6.13 -7.79 13.16
N ASN A 68 -5.64 -9.02 12.97
CA ASN A 68 -4.37 -9.23 12.29
C ASN A 68 -4.57 -9.20 10.76
N ASP A 69 -3.50 -9.00 10.01
CA ASP A 69 -3.54 -8.94 8.54
C ASP A 69 -4.19 -10.18 7.92
N SER A 70 -4.01 -11.35 8.54
CA SER A 70 -4.58 -12.61 8.04
C SER A 70 -6.11 -12.65 8.15
N GLU A 71 -6.68 -12.02 9.17
CA GLU A 71 -8.13 -11.86 9.34
C GLU A 71 -8.72 -10.83 8.38
N PHE A 72 -7.91 -9.86 7.92
CA PHE A 72 -8.35 -8.87 6.95
C PHE A 72 -8.36 -9.39 5.50
N VAL A 73 -7.48 -10.35 5.16
CA VAL A 73 -7.32 -10.90 3.80
C VAL A 73 -8.64 -11.34 3.13
N PRO A 74 -9.58 -12.04 3.80
CA PRO A 74 -10.86 -12.42 3.19
C PRO A 74 -11.70 -11.21 2.75
N TYR A 75 -11.70 -10.13 3.53
CA TYR A 75 -12.43 -8.90 3.20
C TYR A 75 -11.79 -8.18 2.02
N LEU A 76 -10.46 -8.11 2.00
CA LEU A 76 -9.72 -7.56 0.87
C LEU A 76 -10.00 -8.35 -0.42
N LYS A 77 -10.00 -9.69 -0.34
CA LYS A 77 -10.32 -10.56 -1.49
C LYS A 77 -11.72 -10.31 -2.03
N LYS A 78 -12.71 -10.11 -1.15
CA LYS A 78 -14.08 -9.78 -1.54
C LYS A 78 -14.16 -8.44 -2.26
N ALA A 79 -13.52 -7.40 -1.72
CA ALA A 79 -13.47 -6.08 -2.35
C ALA A 79 -12.83 -6.13 -3.75
N LEU A 80 -11.75 -6.90 -3.92
CA LEU A 80 -11.12 -7.10 -5.22
C LEU A 80 -12.03 -7.83 -6.23
N ALA A 81 -12.79 -8.84 -5.77
CA ALA A 81 -13.75 -9.53 -6.64
C ALA A 81 -14.86 -8.59 -7.13
N GLU A 82 -15.45 -7.80 -6.22
CA GLU A 82 -16.46 -6.80 -6.56
C GLU A 82 -15.93 -5.74 -7.54
N TYR A 83 -14.68 -5.31 -7.37
CA TYR A 83 -14.03 -4.40 -8.32
C TYR A 83 -13.86 -5.02 -9.70
N ILE A 84 -13.46 -6.29 -9.79
CA ILE A 84 -13.32 -7.01 -11.08
C ILE A 84 -14.67 -7.08 -11.80
N ASP A 85 -15.73 -7.42 -11.08
CA ASP A 85 -17.08 -7.52 -11.65
C ASP A 85 -17.55 -6.19 -12.25
N ASP A 86 -17.33 -5.08 -11.53
CA ASP A 86 -17.65 -3.73 -12.02
C ASP A 86 -16.83 -3.35 -13.26
N VAL A 87 -15.53 -3.66 -13.27
CA VAL A 87 -14.66 -3.44 -14.43
C VAL A 87 -15.13 -4.24 -15.65
N MET A 88 -15.52 -5.50 -15.45
CA MET A 88 -16.03 -6.36 -16.52
C MET A 88 -17.35 -5.83 -17.09
N ALA A 89 -18.28 -5.45 -16.22
CA ALA A 89 -19.56 -4.87 -16.63
C ALA A 89 -19.37 -3.57 -17.43
N LYS A 90 -18.48 -2.68 -16.97
CA LYS A 90 -18.15 -1.43 -17.69
C LYS A 90 -17.55 -1.71 -19.07
N LYS A 91 -16.63 -2.67 -19.18
CA LYS A 91 -16.04 -3.06 -20.47
C LYS A 91 -17.08 -3.65 -21.42
N GLU A 92 -17.94 -4.53 -20.93
CA GLU A 92 -19.00 -5.13 -21.74
C GLU A 92 -19.98 -4.08 -22.27
N ASN A 93 -20.40 -3.15 -21.41
CA ASN A 93 -21.28 -2.04 -21.79
C ASN A 93 -20.63 -1.18 -22.88
N LYS A 94 -19.35 -0.84 -22.73
CA LYS A 94 -18.61 -0.06 -23.73
C LYS A 94 -18.50 -0.77 -25.08
N LEU A 95 -18.25 -2.08 -25.08
CA LEU A 95 -18.22 -2.90 -26.30
C LEU A 95 -19.60 -2.97 -26.98
N ARG A 96 -20.68 -3.09 -26.21
CA ARG A 96 -22.05 -3.03 -26.74
C ARG A 96 -22.37 -1.69 -27.37
N GLU A 97 -21.95 -0.57 -26.77
CA GLU A 97 -22.11 0.76 -27.38
C GLU A 97 -21.35 0.90 -28.69
N ILE A 98 -20.12 0.40 -28.77
CA ILE A 98 -19.33 0.39 -30.00
C ILE A 98 -20.02 -0.45 -31.08
N LYS A 99 -20.54 -1.64 -30.73
CA LYS A 99 -21.30 -2.49 -31.66
C LYS A 99 -22.54 -1.79 -32.22
N LYS A 100 -23.26 -1.02 -31.39
CA LYS A 100 -24.42 -0.21 -31.84
C LYS A 100 -24.03 0.92 -32.79
N LYS A 101 -22.82 1.48 -32.67
CA LYS A 101 -22.32 2.53 -33.58
C LYS A 101 -21.84 1.99 -34.92
N LEU A 102 -21.57 0.69 -35.00
CA LEU A 102 -21.12 -0.02 -36.21
C LEU A 102 -22.27 -0.68 -36.97
N ALA A 103 -23.48 -0.69 -36.40
CA ALA A 103 -24.71 -1.18 -37.03
C ALA A 103 -25.52 -0.01 -37.58
#